data_AF-A0A952Q8I3-F1
#
_entry.id   AF-A0A952Q8I3-F1
#
_cell.length_a   1.000
_cell.length_b   1.000
_cell.length_c   1.000
_cell.angle_alpha   90.00
_cell.angle_beta   90.00
_cell.angle_gamma   90.00
#
_symmetry.space_group_name_H-M   'P 1'
#
loop_
_entity.id
_entity.type
_entity.pdbx_description
1 polymer ?
#
loop_
_entity_poly.entity_id
_entity_poly.type
_entity_poly.pdbx_seq_one_letter_code
_entity_poly.pdbx_strand_id
1 'polypeptide(L)'
;MTTWEIRPTGYEVPVLFAELQHFQAATSEEALAVYRQRLAELIDTSEDEVELDLLTDLRDTEVSAIPLEPASTQPAPSVLDPASAAVRRVAGDGFEFMDANRALGWRQVPSWGRDGYDMGRWPGIVVMTNDDYARPRALVYFEGDVQATEFNTVTERDNYLDHVAETFWRSGEADGPRDLALFEQGQLPPQYRGQPAPLYDAVPAAAHTSVAPSVAPARPINL
;
A
#
# COMPACT_ATOMS: atom_id res chain seq x y z
N MET A 1 -37.54 -10.62 6.32
CA MET A 1 -36.34 -10.55 5.46
C MET A 1 -36.71 -9.66 4.28
N THR A 2 -36.47 -8.36 4.41
CA THR A 2 -36.80 -7.38 3.38
C THR A 2 -35.48 -6.79 2.92
N THR A 3 -35.08 -7.13 1.70
CA THR A 3 -33.91 -6.57 1.03
C THR A 3 -34.26 -5.16 0.55
N TRP A 4 -33.51 -4.16 1.00
CA TRP A 4 -33.62 -2.79 0.50
C TRP A 4 -32.59 -2.58 -0.62
N GLU A 5 -33.05 -2.31 -1.84
CA GLU A 5 -32.25 -1.73 -2.91
C GLU A 5 -32.23 -0.21 -2.75
N ILE A 6 -31.06 0.37 -2.46
CA ILE A 6 -30.86 1.81 -2.49
C ILE A 6 -30.65 2.22 -3.96
N ARG A 7 -31.62 2.93 -4.54
CA ARG A 7 -31.42 3.65 -5.80
C ARG A 7 -30.80 5.02 -5.50
N PRO A 8 -29.81 5.49 -6.29
CA PRO A 8 -29.21 6.79 -6.04
C PRO A 8 -30.15 7.89 -6.52
N THR A 9 -30.83 8.56 -5.59
CA THR A 9 -31.43 9.88 -5.80
C THR A 9 -30.35 10.93 -5.57
N GLY A 10 -30.08 11.75 -6.60
CA GLY A 10 -29.01 12.76 -6.59
C GLY A 10 -29.28 13.94 -5.66
N TYR A 11 -29.04 13.74 -4.36
CA TYR A 11 -28.83 14.81 -3.39
C TYR A 11 -27.43 14.67 -2.78
N GLU A 12 -26.68 15.77 -2.81
CA GLU A 12 -25.35 15.90 -2.20
C GLU A 12 -25.48 15.81 -0.68
N VAL A 13 -25.05 14.69 -0.10
CA VAL A 13 -24.82 14.53 1.35
C VAL A 13 -23.38 14.04 1.57
N PRO A 14 -22.31 14.81 1.24
CA PRO A 14 -20.97 14.22 1.16
C PRO A 14 -20.16 14.31 2.46
N VAL A 15 -20.63 15.04 3.49
CA VAL A 15 -19.74 15.37 4.63
C VAL A 15 -19.96 14.44 5.84
N LEU A 16 -21.20 14.02 6.13
CA LEU A 16 -21.49 13.21 7.33
C LEU A 16 -21.24 11.71 7.15
N PHE A 17 -21.36 11.18 5.93
CA PHE A 17 -21.15 9.73 5.69
C PHE A 17 -19.67 9.32 5.80
N ALA A 18 -18.74 10.24 5.53
CA ALA A 18 -17.30 9.99 5.65
C ALA A 18 -16.83 9.98 7.12
N GLU A 19 -17.36 10.88 7.96
CA GLU A 19 -17.06 10.86 9.40
C GLU A 19 -17.70 9.66 10.11
N LEU A 20 -18.87 9.18 9.67
CA LEU A 20 -19.56 8.04 10.28
C LEU A 20 -18.93 6.67 9.95
N GLN A 21 -18.26 6.52 8.80
CA GLN A 21 -17.52 5.28 8.49
C GLN A 21 -16.28 5.09 9.38
N HIS A 22 -15.70 6.16 9.93
CA HIS A 22 -14.58 6.08 10.87
C HIS A 22 -14.97 5.58 12.27
N PHE A 23 -16.23 5.72 12.68
CA PHE A 23 -16.66 5.39 14.04
C PHE A 23 -17.32 4.02 14.22
N GLN A 24 -17.71 3.34 13.13
CA GLN A 24 -18.17 1.94 13.18
C GLN A 24 -17.08 0.95 13.64
N ALA A 25 -15.85 1.44 13.83
CA ALA A 25 -14.71 0.68 14.34
C ALA A 25 -14.27 1.10 15.76
N ALA A 26 -15.16 1.67 16.60
CA ALA A 26 -14.82 1.97 18.00
C ALA A 26 -14.54 0.67 18.77
N THR A 27 -13.26 0.32 18.93
CA THR A 27 -12.81 -0.95 19.52
C THR A 27 -12.70 -0.92 21.06
N SER A 28 -13.02 0.20 21.69
CA SER A 28 -12.97 0.38 23.14
C SER A 28 -14.19 1.13 23.69
N GLU A 29 -14.53 0.88 24.95
CA GLU A 29 -15.62 1.57 25.65
C GLU A 29 -15.40 3.09 25.71
N GLU A 30 -14.13 3.52 25.79
CA GLU A 30 -13.73 4.92 25.73
C GLU A 30 -14.00 5.54 24.34
N ALA A 31 -13.69 4.83 23.25
CA ALA A 31 -14.00 5.29 21.90
C ALA A 31 -15.52 5.38 21.64
N LEU A 32 -16.29 4.44 22.20
CA LEU A 32 -17.76 4.50 22.17
C LEU A 32 -18.31 5.69 22.96
N ALA A 33 -17.70 6.05 24.09
CA ALA A 33 -18.10 7.23 24.86
C ALA A 33 -17.83 8.53 24.08
N VAL A 34 -16.67 8.66 23.43
CA VAL A 34 -16.35 9.81 22.56
C VAL A 34 -17.31 9.89 21.38
N TYR A 35 -17.61 8.75 20.75
CA TYR A 35 -18.59 8.68 19.65
C TYR A 35 -19.99 9.14 20.07
N ARG A 36 -20.50 8.64 21.20
CA ARG A 36 -21.81 9.04 21.74
C ARG A 36 -21.85 10.53 22.08
N GLN A 37 -20.77 11.06 22.65
CA GLN A 37 -20.67 12.49 22.92
C GLN A 37 -20.73 13.31 21.63
N ARG A 38 -20.01 12.87 20.59
CA ARG A 38 -19.99 13.56 19.29
C ARG A 38 -21.35 13.52 18.57
N LEU A 39 -22.06 12.39 18.64
CA LEU A 39 -23.43 12.31 18.13
C LEU A 39 -24.38 13.25 18.86
N ALA A 40 -24.25 13.39 20.18
CA ALA A 40 -25.07 14.32 20.95
C ALA A 40 -24.81 15.78 20.55
N GLU A 41 -23.56 16.16 20.30
CA GLU A 41 -23.19 17.50 19.81
C GLU A 41 -23.75 17.77 18.41
N LEU A 42 -23.71 16.80 17.50
CA LEU A 42 -24.26 16.94 16.15
C LEU A 42 -25.78 17.07 16.17
N ILE A 43 -26.48 16.29 17.01
CA ILE A 43 -27.94 16.40 17.17
C ILE A 43 -28.32 17.78 17.74
N ASP A 44 -27.56 18.32 18.70
CA ASP A 44 -27.88 19.63 19.32
C ASP A 44 -27.63 20.82 18.37
N THR A 45 -26.71 20.65 17.41
CA THR A 45 -26.31 21.71 16.47
C THR A 45 -26.97 21.61 15.09
N SER A 46 -27.65 20.50 14.78
CA SER A 46 -28.32 20.33 13.50
C SER A 46 -29.68 21.03 13.49
N GLU A 47 -29.92 21.85 12.46
CA GLU A 47 -31.20 22.53 12.21
C GLU A 47 -32.04 21.80 11.14
N ASP A 48 -31.50 20.73 10.54
CA ASP A 48 -32.17 19.96 9.48
C ASP A 48 -32.93 18.77 10.09
N GLU A 49 -34.26 18.79 9.99
CA GLU A 49 -35.16 17.75 10.50
C GLU A 49 -34.87 16.36 9.91
N VAL A 50 -34.38 16.26 8.66
CA VAL A 50 -34.03 14.98 8.02
C VAL A 50 -32.71 14.44 8.58
N GLU A 51 -31.76 15.33 8.85
CA GLU A 51 -30.49 14.98 9.47
C GLU A 51 -30.66 14.58 10.94
N LEU A 52 -31.53 15.30 11.66
CA LEU A 52 -31.91 14.98 13.04
C LEU A 52 -32.55 13.59 13.17
N ASP A 53 -33.42 13.20 12.24
CA ASP A 53 -34.04 11.86 12.21
C ASP A 53 -32.98 10.77 12.04
N LEU A 54 -32.06 10.96 11.09
CA LEU A 54 -30.95 10.02 10.83
C LEU A 54 -29.97 9.92 12.01
N LEU A 55 -29.57 11.04 12.61
CA LEU A 55 -28.66 11.06 13.75
C LEU A 55 -29.30 10.48 15.02
N THR A 56 -30.61 10.69 15.20
CA THR A 56 -31.38 10.13 16.32
C THR A 56 -31.50 8.61 16.19
N ASP A 57 -31.83 8.11 14.99
CA ASP A 57 -31.85 6.67 14.70
C ASP A 57 -30.47 6.03 14.93
N LEU A 58 -29.39 6.73 14.60
CA LEU A 58 -28.02 6.26 14.80
C LEU A 58 -27.62 6.23 16.28
N ARG A 59 -28.10 7.17 17.09
CA ARG A 59 -27.89 7.21 18.55
C ARG A 59 -28.63 6.07 19.24
N ASP A 60 -29.85 5.80 18.80
CA ASP A 60 -30.75 4.83 19.43
C ASP A 60 -30.48 3.39 18.93
N THR A 61 -29.74 3.24 17.83
CA THR A 61 -29.18 1.96 17.40
C THR A 61 -28.11 1.51 18.40
N GLU A 62 -28.35 0.40 19.12
CA GLU A 62 -27.34 -0.21 19.98
C GLU A 62 -26.13 -0.66 19.14
N VAL A 63 -25.08 0.17 19.12
CA VAL A 63 -23.75 -0.22 18.64
C VAL A 63 -23.19 -1.23 19.64
N SER A 64 -23.52 -2.50 19.42
CA SER A 64 -22.90 -3.61 20.13
C SER A 64 -21.43 -3.67 19.73
N ALA A 65 -20.54 -3.63 20.71
CA ALA A 65 -19.12 -3.83 20.49
C ALA A 65 -18.94 -5.16 19.75
N ILE A 66 -18.55 -5.09 18.48
CA ILE A 66 -18.19 -6.27 17.70
C ILE A 66 -17.07 -6.94 18.50
N PRO A 67 -17.23 -8.19 18.96
CA PRO A 67 -16.13 -8.89 19.60
C PRO A 67 -14.99 -8.92 18.59
N LEU A 68 -13.88 -8.26 18.90
CA LEU A 68 -12.64 -8.45 18.16
C LEU A 68 -12.40 -9.97 18.19
N GLU A 69 -12.56 -10.64 17.04
CA GLU A 69 -11.70 -11.81 16.82
C GLU A 69 -10.30 -11.33 17.18
N PRO A 70 -9.61 -12.00 18.13
CA PRO A 70 -8.34 -11.50 18.63
C PRO A 70 -7.48 -11.21 17.40
N ALA A 71 -7.04 -9.94 17.31
CA ALA A 71 -6.17 -9.47 16.24
C ALA A 71 -5.24 -10.61 15.90
N SER A 72 -5.38 -11.14 14.67
CA SER A 72 -4.60 -12.28 14.23
C SER A 72 -3.19 -12.05 14.71
N THR A 73 -2.66 -12.95 15.55
CA THR A 73 -1.27 -12.91 16.01
C THR A 73 -0.38 -13.24 14.81
N GLN A 74 -0.53 -12.50 13.71
CA GLN A 74 0.41 -12.51 12.62
C GLN A 74 1.69 -11.91 13.21
N PRO A 75 2.81 -12.64 13.11
CA PRO A 75 4.08 -12.08 13.52
C PRO A 75 4.30 -10.77 12.76
N ALA A 76 4.69 -9.72 13.49
CA ALA A 76 5.07 -8.45 12.90
C ALA A 76 6.09 -8.66 11.76
N PRO A 77 6.09 -7.80 10.73
CA PRO A 77 7.08 -7.88 9.68
C PRO A 77 8.49 -7.93 10.29
N SER A 78 9.29 -8.88 9.82
CA SER A 78 10.58 -9.16 10.44
C SER A 78 11.65 -8.30 9.78
N VAL A 79 12.21 -7.35 10.55
CA VAL A 79 13.40 -6.62 10.12
C VAL A 79 14.56 -7.62 10.05
N LEU A 80 15.15 -7.76 8.87
CA LEU A 80 16.23 -8.68 8.61
C LEU A 80 17.58 -8.02 8.83
N ASP A 81 18.53 -8.77 9.37
CA ASP A 81 19.94 -8.44 9.22
C ASP A 81 20.28 -8.41 7.71
N PRO A 82 21.03 -7.42 7.20
CA PRO A 82 21.33 -7.29 5.77
C PRO A 82 22.00 -8.55 5.17
N ALA A 83 22.81 -9.28 5.93
CA ALA A 83 23.40 -10.53 5.46
C ALA A 83 22.32 -11.62 5.30
N SER A 84 21.37 -11.70 6.24
CA SER A 84 20.21 -12.60 6.16
C SER A 84 19.25 -12.23 5.02
N ALA A 85 19.19 -10.94 4.67
CA ALA A 85 18.42 -10.44 3.54
C ALA A 85 19.09 -10.68 2.18
N ALA A 86 20.30 -11.26 2.14
CA ALA A 86 21.12 -11.39 0.95
C ALA A 86 21.34 -10.03 0.24
N VAL A 87 21.53 -8.96 1.03
CA VAL A 87 21.83 -7.62 0.52
C VAL A 87 23.34 -7.44 0.47
N ARG A 88 23.86 -7.02 -0.68
CA ARG A 88 25.26 -6.67 -0.85
C ARG A 88 25.46 -5.20 -0.46
N ARG A 89 26.22 -4.96 0.60
CA ARG A 89 26.76 -3.62 0.88
C ARG A 89 27.89 -3.29 -0.09
N VAL A 90 27.95 -2.05 -0.53
CA VAL A 90 29.00 -1.51 -1.40
C VAL A 90 29.56 -0.23 -0.78
N ALA A 91 30.80 0.11 -1.10
CA ALA A 91 31.44 1.35 -0.63
C ALA A 91 31.13 2.57 -1.52
N GLY A 92 30.26 2.42 -2.52
CA GLY A 92 29.85 3.46 -3.46
C GLY A 92 28.50 4.10 -3.13
N ASP A 93 27.93 4.77 -4.12
CA ASP A 93 26.64 5.46 -4.00
C ASP A 93 25.44 4.52 -4.22
N GLY A 94 24.23 5.08 -4.20
CA GLY A 94 23.00 4.34 -4.43
C GLY A 94 22.89 3.69 -5.81
N PHE A 95 23.56 4.21 -6.85
CA PHE A 95 23.56 3.56 -8.17
C PHE A 95 24.37 2.27 -8.15
N GLU A 96 25.57 2.32 -7.58
CA GLU A 96 26.38 1.10 -7.38
C GLU A 96 25.67 0.09 -6.48
N PHE A 97 24.97 0.56 -5.46
CA PHE A 97 24.15 -0.28 -4.58
C PHE A 97 23.01 -0.98 -5.34
N MET A 98 22.29 -0.23 -6.19
CA MET A 98 21.21 -0.76 -7.01
C MET A 98 21.69 -1.83 -7.97
N ASP A 99 22.79 -1.60 -8.68
CA ASP A 99 23.32 -2.57 -9.64
C ASP A 99 23.84 -3.83 -8.95
N ALA A 100 24.54 -3.66 -7.82
CA ALA A 100 25.03 -4.77 -7.01
C ALA A 100 23.92 -5.69 -6.50
N ASN A 101 22.78 -5.12 -6.10
CA ASN A 101 21.64 -5.87 -5.56
C ASN A 101 20.67 -6.36 -6.65
N ARG A 102 20.64 -5.73 -7.83
CA ARG A 102 19.86 -6.24 -8.98
C ARG A 102 20.29 -7.65 -9.38
N ALA A 103 21.59 -7.93 -9.36
CA ALA A 103 22.12 -9.27 -9.63
C ALA A 103 21.69 -10.34 -8.62
N LEU A 104 21.13 -9.94 -7.47
CA LEU A 104 20.64 -10.80 -6.40
C LEU A 104 19.10 -10.89 -6.38
N GLY A 105 18.44 -10.42 -7.43
CA GLY A 105 16.98 -10.46 -7.59
C GLY A 105 16.24 -9.25 -7.02
N TRP A 106 16.94 -8.27 -6.45
CA TRP A 106 16.30 -7.04 -5.99
C TRP A 106 15.90 -6.16 -7.17
N ARG A 107 14.64 -5.74 -7.22
CA ARG A 107 14.08 -4.86 -8.24
C ARG A 107 13.88 -3.49 -7.67
N GLN A 108 14.35 -2.46 -8.35
CA GLN A 108 14.13 -1.09 -7.92
C GLN A 108 12.65 -0.72 -8.01
N VAL A 109 12.19 0.10 -7.07
CA VAL A 109 10.87 0.74 -7.10
C VAL A 109 11.12 2.24 -7.26
N PRO A 110 11.14 2.79 -8.49
CA PRO A 110 11.43 4.20 -8.71
C PRO A 110 10.22 5.11 -8.46
N SER A 111 9.01 4.55 -8.55
CA SER A 111 7.77 5.32 -8.52
C SER A 111 6.66 4.56 -7.78
N TRP A 112 5.74 5.29 -7.16
CA TRP A 112 4.61 4.78 -6.40
C TRP A 112 3.32 5.58 -6.63
N GLY A 113 2.17 4.96 -6.35
CA GLY A 113 0.85 5.51 -6.65
C GLY A 113 0.53 5.52 -8.14
N ARG A 114 -0.74 5.80 -8.45
CA ARG A 114 -1.30 5.76 -9.82
C ARG A 114 -0.54 6.63 -10.81
N ASP A 115 -0.16 7.83 -10.38
CA ASP A 115 0.46 8.84 -11.26
C ASP A 115 2.00 8.74 -11.27
N GLY A 116 2.58 7.74 -10.59
CA GLY A 116 4.01 7.46 -10.61
C GLY A 116 4.88 8.48 -9.87
N TYR A 117 4.43 8.91 -8.68
CA TYR A 117 5.18 9.82 -7.81
C TYR A 117 6.50 9.18 -7.35
N ASP A 118 7.51 9.99 -7.03
CA ASP A 118 8.86 9.50 -6.75
C ASP A 118 8.89 8.62 -5.50
N MET A 119 9.56 7.47 -5.59
CA MET A 119 9.76 6.56 -4.46
C MET A 119 11.21 6.69 -3.94
N GLY A 120 11.43 7.77 -3.19
CA GLY A 120 12.74 8.19 -2.67
C GLY A 120 13.50 9.15 -3.59
N ARG A 121 14.52 9.82 -3.05
CA ARG A 121 15.42 10.71 -3.79
C ARG A 121 16.71 10.00 -4.19
N TRP A 122 16.75 9.52 -5.41
CA TRP A 122 17.89 8.78 -5.92
C TRP A 122 19.08 9.72 -6.19
N PRO A 123 20.34 9.29 -5.95
CA PRO A 123 20.73 7.97 -5.43
C PRO A 123 20.78 7.88 -3.89
N GLY A 124 20.48 8.94 -3.15
CA GLY A 124 20.61 8.97 -1.69
C GLY A 124 19.62 8.05 -0.97
N ILE A 125 18.39 7.96 -1.48
CA ILE A 125 17.31 7.15 -0.92
C ILE A 125 16.76 6.25 -2.00
N VAL A 126 16.83 4.94 -1.80
CA VAL A 126 16.42 3.94 -2.80
C VAL A 126 15.51 2.90 -2.14
N VAL A 127 14.42 2.57 -2.83
CA VAL A 127 13.54 1.48 -2.45
C VAL A 127 13.65 0.34 -3.45
N MET A 128 13.74 -0.89 -2.94
CA MET A 128 13.76 -2.10 -3.76
C MET A 128 12.86 -3.19 -3.17
N THR A 129 12.43 -4.13 -4.00
CA THR A 129 11.67 -5.32 -3.58
C THR A 129 12.28 -6.59 -4.12
N ASN A 130 12.04 -7.70 -3.43
CA ASN A 130 12.42 -9.03 -3.91
C ASN A 130 11.34 -10.03 -3.52
N ASP A 131 10.71 -10.63 -4.53
CA ASP A 131 9.61 -11.59 -4.37
C ASP A 131 9.99 -13.01 -4.78
N ASP A 132 11.27 -13.23 -5.12
CA ASP A 132 11.76 -14.53 -5.58
C ASP A 132 12.02 -15.48 -4.39
N TYR A 133 11.96 -14.97 -3.17
CA TYR A 133 12.04 -15.75 -1.93
C TYR A 133 10.68 -16.34 -1.54
N ALA A 134 10.70 -17.29 -0.59
CA ALA A 134 9.47 -17.87 -0.03
C ALA A 134 8.53 -16.83 0.61
N ARG A 135 9.08 -15.68 1.00
CA ARG A 135 8.38 -14.54 1.59
C ARG A 135 8.83 -13.25 0.90
N PRO A 136 7.90 -12.36 0.52
CA PRO A 136 8.25 -11.11 -0.15
C PRO A 136 9.01 -10.17 0.77
N ARG A 137 9.91 -9.38 0.18
CA ARG A 137 10.81 -8.48 0.90
C ARG A 137 10.79 -7.08 0.33
N ALA A 138 10.97 -6.09 1.21
CA ALA A 138 11.27 -4.71 0.86
C ALA A 138 12.63 -4.30 1.43
N LEU A 139 13.29 -3.37 0.75
CA LEU A 139 14.59 -2.83 1.11
C LEU A 139 14.53 -1.31 0.99
N VAL A 140 14.94 -0.61 2.04
CA VAL A 140 15.15 0.84 2.03
C VAL A 140 16.63 1.09 2.27
N TYR A 141 17.25 1.80 1.34
CA TYR A 141 18.60 2.34 1.45
C TYR A 141 18.50 3.85 1.69
N PHE A 142 19.26 4.36 2.67
CA PHE A 142 19.35 5.78 3.01
C PHE A 142 20.81 6.14 3.27
N GLU A 143 21.48 6.73 2.29
CA GLU A 143 22.87 7.24 2.36
C GLU A 143 23.87 6.29 3.05
N GLY A 144 23.77 4.98 2.78
CA GLY A 144 24.66 3.96 3.34
C GLY A 144 24.04 3.10 4.44
N ASP A 145 22.94 3.56 5.04
CA ASP A 145 22.10 2.76 5.92
C ASP A 145 21.13 1.90 5.11
N VAL A 146 20.90 0.68 5.59
CA VAL A 146 20.11 -0.33 4.88
C VAL A 146 19.18 -1.01 5.86
N GLN A 147 17.88 -0.98 5.53
CA GLN A 147 16.86 -1.72 6.25
C GLN A 147 16.13 -2.66 5.28
N ALA A 148 16.26 -3.96 5.53
CA ALA A 148 15.52 -5.00 4.81
C ALA A 148 14.40 -5.53 5.71
N THR A 149 13.21 -5.73 5.14
CA THR A 149 12.04 -6.23 5.87
C THR A 149 11.39 -7.36 5.08
N GLU A 150 11.02 -8.45 5.76
CA GLU A 150 10.31 -9.60 5.17
C GLU A 150 8.87 -9.68 5.67
N PHE A 151 7.97 -10.02 4.75
CA PHE A 151 6.51 -10.01 4.94
C PHE A 151 5.90 -11.38 4.65
N ASN A 152 4.69 -11.68 5.13
CA ASN A 152 4.02 -12.94 4.78
C ASN A 152 3.44 -12.89 3.37
N THR A 153 3.01 -11.72 2.92
CA THR A 153 2.31 -11.53 1.65
C THR A 153 2.78 -10.28 0.92
N VAL A 154 2.56 -10.25 -0.40
CA VAL A 154 2.86 -9.09 -1.24
C VAL A 154 2.02 -7.90 -0.80
N THR A 155 0.76 -8.13 -0.41
CA THR A 155 -0.13 -7.10 0.12
C THR A 155 0.41 -6.45 1.41
N GLU A 156 0.95 -7.25 2.34
CA GLU A 156 1.59 -6.69 3.55
C GLU A 156 2.81 -5.84 3.21
N ARG A 157 3.64 -6.29 2.26
CA ARG A 157 4.78 -5.53 1.76
C ARG A 157 4.34 -4.22 1.11
N ASP A 158 3.32 -4.25 0.28
CA ASP A 158 2.83 -3.08 -0.45
C ASP A 158 2.19 -2.05 0.51
N ASN A 159 1.45 -2.51 1.52
CA ASN A 159 0.96 -1.63 2.59
C ASN A 159 2.12 -0.96 3.36
N TYR A 160 3.21 -1.69 3.61
CA TYR A 160 4.42 -1.11 4.18
C TYR A 160 5.03 -0.06 3.25
N LEU A 161 5.09 -0.34 1.94
CA LEU A 161 5.60 0.62 0.96
C LEU A 161 4.71 1.85 0.79
N ASP A 162 3.38 1.74 0.96
CA ASP A 162 2.49 2.90 1.03
C ASP A 162 2.93 3.86 2.15
N HIS A 163 3.23 3.33 3.34
CA HIS A 163 3.71 4.13 4.47
C HIS A 163 5.10 4.73 4.23
N VAL A 164 6.02 3.99 3.59
CA VAL A 164 7.35 4.50 3.21
C VAL A 164 7.22 5.64 2.22
N ALA A 165 6.40 5.49 1.19
CA ALA A 165 6.12 6.51 0.19
C ALA A 165 5.57 7.78 0.84
N GLU A 166 4.55 7.64 1.69
CA GLU A 166 3.97 8.76 2.44
C GLU A 166 5.01 9.52 3.25
N THR A 167 5.86 8.78 3.95
CA THR A 167 6.89 9.34 4.82
C THR A 167 7.85 10.19 4.02
N PHE A 168 8.35 9.67 2.89
CA PHE A 168 9.28 10.40 2.02
C PHE A 168 8.65 11.64 1.39
N TRP A 169 7.39 11.55 0.93
CA TRP A 169 6.70 12.71 0.36
C TRP A 169 6.45 13.80 1.40
N ARG A 170 6.02 13.44 2.61
CA ARG A 170 5.74 14.42 3.68
C ARG A 170 7.01 15.05 4.25
N SER A 171 8.12 14.31 4.31
CA SER A 171 9.40 14.84 4.78
C SER A 171 10.15 15.67 3.73
N GLY A 172 9.68 15.67 2.47
CA GLY A 172 10.36 16.33 1.35
C GLY A 172 11.57 15.56 0.83
N GLU A 173 11.67 14.26 1.16
CA GLU A 173 12.73 13.37 0.69
C GLU A 173 12.40 12.70 -0.65
N ALA A 174 11.21 12.96 -1.20
CA ALA A 174 10.80 12.57 -2.55
C ALA A 174 9.67 13.50 -3.04
N ASP A 175 9.57 13.68 -4.37
CA ASP A 175 8.50 14.48 -4.97
C ASP A 175 7.18 13.68 -5.00
N GLY A 176 6.28 14.06 -4.08
CA GLY A 176 4.95 13.44 -3.91
C GLY A 176 3.78 14.25 -4.49
N PRO A 177 2.54 13.80 -4.24
CA PRO A 177 1.33 14.51 -4.62
C PRO A 177 1.28 15.91 -4.00
N ARG A 178 0.93 16.93 -4.80
CA ARG A 178 0.84 18.33 -4.35
C ARG A 178 -0.25 18.57 -3.32
N ASP A 179 -1.26 17.72 -3.32
CA ASP A 179 -2.42 17.77 -2.44
C ASP A 179 -2.30 16.78 -1.26
N LEU A 180 -1.14 16.14 -1.06
CA LEU A 180 -0.93 15.19 0.04
C LEU A 180 -1.24 15.80 1.42
N ALA A 181 -1.02 17.10 1.58
CA ALA A 181 -1.34 17.84 2.80
C ALA A 181 -2.84 17.93 3.12
N LEU A 182 -3.73 17.62 2.16
CA LEU A 182 -5.18 17.55 2.39
C LEU A 182 -5.62 16.30 3.15
N PHE A 183 -4.74 15.29 3.25
CA PHE A 183 -5.04 14.01 3.89
C PHE A 183 -4.24 13.87 5.18
N GLU A 184 -4.85 13.25 6.20
CA GLU A 184 -4.16 12.91 7.43
C GLU A 184 -3.04 11.89 7.19
N GLN A 185 -2.02 11.92 8.03
CA GLN A 185 -0.94 10.94 7.96
C GLN A 185 -1.48 9.52 8.20
N GLY A 186 -1.12 8.57 7.33
CA GLY A 186 -1.60 7.19 7.37
C GLY A 186 -2.95 6.99 6.67
N GLN A 187 -3.59 8.04 6.18
CA GLN A 187 -4.85 7.99 5.43
C GLN A 187 -4.65 8.27 3.95
N LEU A 188 -3.59 7.71 3.36
CA LEU A 188 -3.33 7.82 1.93
C LEU A 188 -4.55 7.38 1.10
N PRO A 189 -5.06 8.22 0.20
CA PRO A 189 -6.11 7.82 -0.73
C PRO A 189 -5.67 6.66 -1.65
N PRO A 190 -6.60 5.83 -2.16
CA PRO A 190 -6.28 4.69 -3.02
C PRO A 190 -5.44 5.04 -4.26
N GLN A 191 -5.58 6.24 -4.83
CA GLN A 191 -4.79 6.67 -5.99
C GLN A 191 -3.31 6.89 -5.68
N TYR A 192 -2.91 7.01 -4.42
CA TYR A 192 -1.52 7.19 -4.00
C TYR A 192 -0.91 5.90 -3.43
N ARG A 193 -1.64 4.78 -3.49
CA ARG A 193 -1.21 3.47 -3.01
C ARG A 193 -0.83 2.54 -4.16
N GLY A 194 0.06 1.59 -3.85
CA GLY A 194 0.51 0.56 -4.78
C GLY A 194 1.42 1.05 -5.90
N GLN A 195 2.00 0.12 -6.66
CA GLN A 195 2.76 0.46 -7.85
C GLN A 195 1.84 1.06 -8.94
N PRO A 196 2.33 2.04 -9.71
CA PRO A 196 1.58 2.52 -10.87
C PRO A 196 1.27 1.35 -11.80
N ALA A 197 0.07 1.38 -12.42
CA ALA A 197 -0.24 0.44 -13.48
C ALA A 197 0.87 0.54 -14.54
N PRO A 198 1.36 -0.59 -15.09
CA PRO A 198 2.41 -0.56 -16.09
C PRO A 198 1.97 0.34 -17.25
N LEU A 199 2.74 1.41 -17.49
CA LEU A 199 2.55 2.30 -18.61
C LEU A 199 2.87 1.52 -19.89
N TYR A 200 1.88 0.85 -20.46
CA TYR A 200 1.85 0.35 -21.84
C TYR A 200 3.19 -0.23 -22.36
N ASP A 201 3.59 -1.38 -21.84
CA ASP A 201 4.32 -2.44 -22.57
C ASP A 201 4.36 -3.72 -21.71
N ALA A 202 3.18 -4.33 -21.54
CA ALA A 202 3.15 -5.77 -21.51
C ALA A 202 3.48 -6.24 -22.94
N VAL A 203 4.78 -6.33 -23.26
CA VAL A 203 5.18 -7.35 -24.23
C VAL A 203 4.71 -8.66 -23.59
N PRO A 204 3.69 -9.35 -24.15
CA PRO A 204 3.32 -10.64 -23.61
C PRO A 204 4.59 -11.46 -23.62
N ALA A 205 4.92 -12.08 -22.48
CA ALA A 205 6.01 -13.03 -22.38
C ALA A 205 5.93 -13.94 -23.60
N ALA A 206 6.80 -13.68 -24.59
CA ALA A 206 6.84 -14.49 -25.78
C ALA A 206 7.12 -15.87 -25.25
N ALA A 207 6.14 -16.76 -25.45
CA ALA A 207 6.24 -18.15 -25.06
C ALA A 207 7.65 -18.62 -25.43
N HIS A 208 8.42 -19.04 -24.42
CA HIS A 208 9.62 -19.83 -24.64
C HIS A 208 9.16 -21.14 -25.27
N THR A 209 8.83 -21.09 -26.55
CA THR A 209 8.77 -22.25 -27.41
C THR A 209 10.23 -22.63 -27.56
N SER A 210 10.61 -23.65 -26.81
CA SER A 210 11.83 -24.41 -27.02
C SER A 210 11.87 -24.84 -28.48
N VAL A 211 12.52 -24.03 -29.33
CA VAL A 211 12.93 -24.46 -30.65
C VAL A 211 14.24 -25.19 -30.43
N ALA A 212 14.14 -26.51 -30.33
CA ALA A 212 15.30 -27.38 -30.38
C ALA A 212 16.17 -27.02 -31.61
N PRO A 213 17.50 -27.02 -31.49
CA PRO A 213 18.37 -26.77 -32.64
C PRO A 213 18.09 -27.84 -33.72
N SER A 214 17.65 -27.38 -34.88
CA SER A 214 17.52 -28.21 -36.08
C SER A 214 18.90 -28.70 -36.49
N VAL A 215 19.17 -29.98 -36.23
CA VAL A 215 20.35 -30.67 -36.74
C VAL A 215 20.20 -30.79 -38.26
N ALA A 216 21.02 -30.04 -38.99
CA ALA A 216 21.13 -30.19 -40.44
C ALA A 216 21.58 -31.61 -40.81
N PRO A 217 20.97 -32.29 -41.79
CA PRO A 217 21.48 -33.56 -42.25
C PRO A 217 22.80 -33.36 -43.00
N ALA A 218 23.79 -34.19 -42.65
CA ALA A 218 25.08 -34.26 -43.32
C ALA A 218 24.89 -34.51 -44.82
N ARG A 219 25.59 -33.72 -45.65
CA ARG A 219 25.69 -33.97 -47.09
C ARG A 219 26.43 -35.29 -47.34
N PRO A 220 25.96 -36.17 -48.24
CA PRO A 220 26.75 -37.31 -48.67
C PRO A 220 27.98 -36.83 -49.43
N ILE A 221 29.15 -37.32 -49.01
CA ILE A 221 30.40 -37.24 -49.78
C ILE A 221 30.26 -38.24 -50.93
N ASN A 222 30.20 -37.75 -52.16
CA ASN A 222 30.41 -38.59 -53.34
C ASN A 222 31.93 -38.78 -53.52
N LEU A 223 32.36 -40.03 -53.47
CA LEU A 223 33.66 -40.51 -53.96
C LEU A 223 33.60 -40.68 -55.48
#